data_AF-A0A6I9NXB4-F1
#
_entry.id   AF-A0A6I9NXB4-F1
#
_cell.length_a   1.000
_cell.length_b   1.000
_cell.length_c   1.000
_cell.angle_alpha   90.00
_cell.angle_beta   90.00
_cell.angle_gamma   90.00
#
_symmetry.space_group_name_H-M   'P 1'
#
loop_
_entity.id
_entity.type
_entity.pdbx_description
1 polymer ?
#
loop_
_entity_poly.entity_id
_entity_poly.type
_entity_poly.pdbx_seq_one_letter_code
_entity_poly.pdbx_strand_id
1 'polypeptide(L)'
;MLENIDMCVSAVQFAGSLGKLTVSSVNNPRKMIDAVVTSRTDDEEKREKQVWNKRRQILYTVEKMYSLLLEVQDFEKRFVQAPEEDREALLEQHKSRTLQLCNTLREKEWDDRVSDEQCVMIMSVRKGKRLISRLLPFLPSPQAAAVVMAISRNLPALAKKDKQDQVLCWLVEPVAPVIQSLCSSALTDLLQELQGSEGQLASVLHNKFGVTLLYLILSEGERMQSSDSNCQLMDDNRWTELVFSVTRELLSVPPSSLSPPLFTPPNLLSLFSRYVDRQRLELLQDKLQITSLSR
;
A
#
# COMPACT_ATOMS: atom_id res chain seq x y z
N MET A 1 47.90 35.03 77.40
CA MET A 1 46.69 35.75 76.95
C MET A 1 47.01 36.25 75.55
N LEU A 2 46.18 35.85 74.58
CA LEU A 2 45.96 36.41 73.23
C LEU A 2 47.06 37.28 72.61
N GLU A 3 47.53 36.87 71.43
CA GLU A 3 47.33 37.68 70.22
C GLU A 3 47.52 36.84 68.94
N ASN A 4 46.57 37.04 68.03
CA ASN A 4 46.45 36.43 66.71
C ASN A 4 47.47 37.03 65.75
N ILE A 5 48.17 36.20 64.97
CA ILE A 5 48.65 36.58 63.62
C ILE A 5 48.43 35.40 62.66
N ASP A 6 47.48 35.66 61.75
CA ASP A 6 47.36 35.29 60.35
C ASP A 6 47.59 33.86 59.86
N MET A 7 46.52 33.32 59.24
CA MET A 7 46.68 32.82 57.88
C MET A 7 45.45 33.13 57.04
N CYS A 8 45.54 34.21 56.28
CA CYS A 8 44.66 34.49 55.14
C CYS A 8 44.84 33.35 54.13
N VAL A 9 44.02 32.30 54.19
CA VAL A 9 43.88 31.36 53.08
C VAL A 9 42.68 31.79 52.27
N SER A 10 42.94 32.66 51.29
CA SER A 10 42.00 32.95 50.22
C SER A 10 41.66 31.62 49.52
N ALA A 11 40.50 31.06 49.86
CA ALA A 11 40.03 29.80 49.29
C ALA A 11 39.64 30.04 47.83
N VAL A 12 40.41 29.42 46.93
CA VAL A 12 40.23 29.45 45.48
C VAL A 12 38.78 29.10 45.11
N GLN A 13 38.06 30.07 44.54
CA GLN A 13 36.76 29.85 43.92
C GLN A 13 36.97 29.40 42.47
N PHE A 14 36.65 28.14 42.19
CA PHE A 14 36.55 27.65 40.82
C PHE A 14 35.19 28.03 40.23
N ALA A 15 35.19 28.62 39.04
CA ALA A 15 33.97 28.95 38.29
C ALA A 15 33.18 27.66 37.97
N GLY A 16 31.89 27.62 38.29
CA GLY A 16 31.01 26.45 38.11
C GLY A 16 30.76 25.63 39.38
N SER A 17 31.35 26.00 40.51
CA SER A 17 31.01 25.45 41.83
C SER A 17 29.60 25.91 42.26
N LEU A 18 28.64 24.99 42.30
CA LEU A 18 27.36 25.19 42.98
C LEU A 18 27.66 25.46 44.45
N GLY A 19 27.43 26.70 44.90
CA GLY A 19 27.95 27.29 46.14
C GLY A 19 28.02 26.34 47.34
N LYS A 20 29.09 26.47 48.14
CA LYS A 20 29.33 25.62 49.31
C LYS A 20 28.13 25.62 50.26
N LEU A 21 27.70 24.41 50.63
CA LEU A 21 26.66 24.17 51.64
C LEU A 21 27.01 24.92 52.93
N THR A 22 26.15 25.84 53.34
CA THR A 22 26.28 26.51 54.64
C THR A 22 25.99 25.49 55.75
N VAL A 23 26.73 25.55 56.87
CA VAL A 23 26.60 24.58 57.99
C VAL A 23 25.16 24.45 58.51
N SER A 24 24.30 25.46 58.31
CA SER A 24 22.87 25.41 58.64
C SER A 24 22.03 24.46 57.77
N SER A 25 22.50 24.03 56.59
CA SER A 25 21.77 23.09 55.73
C SER A 25 21.87 21.63 56.18
N VAL A 26 22.72 21.34 57.19
CA VAL A 26 22.94 19.99 57.70
C VAL A 26 21.75 19.50 58.54
N ASN A 27 21.02 20.41 59.21
CA ASN A 27 19.93 20.03 60.12
C ASN A 27 18.55 20.00 59.48
N ASN A 28 18.39 20.40 58.22
CA ASN A 28 17.10 20.33 57.51
C ASN A 28 17.30 20.20 55.98
N PRO A 29 17.64 19.00 55.50
CA PRO A 29 17.87 18.78 54.07
C PRO A 29 16.58 18.98 53.27
N ARG A 30 16.54 19.97 52.37
CA ARG A 30 15.44 20.12 51.41
C ARG A 30 15.58 19.07 50.32
N LYS A 31 14.58 18.18 50.16
CA LYS A 31 14.48 17.30 48.98
C LYS A 31 14.28 18.18 47.74
N MET A 32 15.31 18.29 46.90
CA MET A 32 15.31 19.19 45.74
C MET A 32 14.89 18.50 44.43
N ILE A 33 14.96 17.17 44.37
CA ILE A 33 14.62 16.38 43.18
C ILE A 33 13.95 15.09 43.66
N ASP A 34 12.66 14.94 43.37
CA ASP A 34 11.99 13.64 43.42
C ASP A 34 12.00 13.08 42.00
N ALA A 35 13.04 12.29 41.70
CA ALA A 35 13.10 11.57 40.44
C ALA A 35 12.08 10.42 40.53
N VAL A 36 10.82 10.71 40.18
CA VAL A 36 9.87 9.66 39.86
C VAL A 36 10.48 8.88 38.73
N VAL A 37 11.02 7.70 39.04
CA VAL A 37 11.49 6.74 38.05
C VAL A 37 10.24 6.36 37.27
N THR A 38 10.01 7.02 36.14
CA THR A 38 9.15 6.48 35.09
C THR A 38 9.91 5.27 34.55
N SER A 39 9.85 4.14 35.24
CA SER A 39 10.29 2.88 34.69
C SER A 39 9.41 2.67 33.46
N ARG A 40 9.98 2.91 32.27
CA ARG A 40 9.44 2.31 31.04
C ARG A 40 9.25 0.85 31.39
N THR A 41 8.00 0.40 31.36
CA THR A 41 7.71 -0.99 31.72
C THR A 41 8.46 -1.89 30.74
N ASP A 42 9.04 -3.00 31.20
CA ASP A 42 9.74 -3.95 30.33
C ASP A 42 8.91 -4.35 29.09
N ASP A 43 7.59 -4.27 29.21
CA ASP A 43 6.63 -4.53 28.14
C ASP A 43 6.61 -3.47 27.03
N GLU A 44 6.81 -2.19 27.35
CA GLU A 44 6.97 -1.13 26.34
C GLU A 44 8.26 -1.31 25.55
N GLU A 45 9.37 -1.64 26.22
CA GLU A 45 10.65 -1.88 25.56
C GLU A 45 10.60 -3.12 24.66
N LYS A 46 9.94 -4.20 25.11
CA LYS A 46 9.71 -5.40 24.28
C LYS A 46 8.87 -5.09 23.04
N ARG A 47 7.82 -4.28 23.17
CA ARG A 47 6.97 -3.85 22.03
C ARG A 47 7.75 -2.98 21.05
N GLU A 48 8.53 -2.01 21.52
CA GLU A 48 9.39 -1.18 20.67
C GLU A 48 10.39 -2.05 19.88
N LYS A 49 11.07 -3.00 20.56
CA LYS A 49 11.98 -3.96 19.91
C LYS A 49 11.28 -4.81 18.85
N GLN A 50 10.05 -5.28 19.13
CA GLN A 50 9.27 -6.08 18.18
C GLN A 50 8.90 -5.29 16.93
N VAL A 51 8.44 -4.04 17.10
CA VAL A 51 8.11 -3.13 15.98
C VAL A 51 9.34 -2.86 15.13
N TRP A 52 10.49 -2.59 15.77
CA TRP A 52 11.76 -2.35 15.08
C TRP A 52 12.22 -3.59 14.30
N ASN A 53 12.18 -4.78 14.91
CA ASN A 53 12.52 -6.04 14.26
C ASN A 53 11.62 -6.32 13.06
N LYS A 54 10.30 -6.10 13.19
CA LYS A 54 9.35 -6.24 12.08
C LYS A 54 9.73 -5.28 10.94
N ARG A 55 9.92 -3.98 11.23
CA ARG A 55 10.32 -3.00 10.21
C ARG A 55 11.61 -3.38 9.50
N ARG A 56 12.62 -3.85 10.24
CA ARG A 56 13.89 -4.33 9.65
C ARG A 56 13.65 -5.50 8.69
N GLN A 57 12.81 -6.46 9.07
CA GLN A 57 12.47 -7.60 8.21
C GLN A 57 11.76 -7.16 6.92
N ILE A 58 10.85 -6.18 7.00
CA ILE A 58 10.18 -5.60 5.83
C ILE A 58 11.23 -5.05 4.87
N LEU A 59 12.11 -4.16 5.36
CA LEU A 59 13.12 -3.51 4.53
C LEU A 59 14.08 -4.53 3.91
N TYR A 60 14.57 -5.49 4.70
CA TYR A 60 15.42 -6.57 4.18
C TYR A 60 14.73 -7.37 3.07
N THR A 61 13.47 -7.71 3.25
CA THR A 61 12.69 -8.46 2.26
C THR A 61 12.49 -7.65 0.98
N VAL A 62 12.14 -6.36 1.10
CA VAL A 62 12.01 -5.45 -0.04
C VAL A 62 13.33 -5.35 -0.80
N GLU A 63 14.46 -5.14 -0.11
CA GLU A 63 15.78 -5.06 -0.76
C GLU A 63 16.15 -6.37 -1.48
N LYS A 64 15.96 -7.51 -0.82
CA LYS A 64 16.24 -8.83 -1.41
C LYS A 64 15.43 -9.05 -2.70
N MET A 65 14.13 -8.73 -2.66
CA MET A 65 13.27 -8.84 -3.85
C MET A 65 13.65 -7.84 -4.93
N TYR A 66 14.04 -6.61 -4.55
CA TYR A 66 14.45 -5.60 -5.52
C TYR A 66 15.71 -6.02 -6.26
N SER A 67 16.69 -6.61 -5.58
CA SER A 67 17.89 -7.16 -6.22
C SER A 67 17.53 -8.22 -7.25
N LEU A 68 16.66 -9.17 -6.90
CA LEU A 68 16.19 -10.19 -7.85
C LEU A 68 15.42 -9.58 -9.03
N LEU A 69 14.55 -8.60 -8.79
CA LEU A 69 13.81 -7.92 -9.85
C LEU A 69 14.75 -7.22 -10.84
N LEU A 70 15.77 -6.51 -10.35
CA LEU A 70 16.75 -5.85 -11.21
C LEU A 70 17.54 -6.87 -12.05
N GLU A 71 17.89 -8.01 -11.48
CA GLU A 71 18.55 -9.09 -12.23
C GLU A 71 17.69 -9.66 -13.35
N VAL A 72 16.38 -9.80 -13.13
CA VAL A 72 15.41 -10.24 -14.16
C VAL A 72 15.26 -9.16 -15.24
N GLN A 73 15.16 -7.89 -14.86
CA GLN A 73 14.97 -6.78 -15.80
C GLN A 73 16.21 -6.49 -16.66
N ASP A 74 17.41 -6.69 -16.12
CA ASP A 74 18.67 -6.51 -16.85
C ASP A 74 19.01 -7.70 -17.76
N PHE A 75 18.18 -8.76 -17.78
CA PHE A 75 18.45 -9.98 -18.54
C PHE A 75 18.66 -9.71 -20.03
N GLU A 76 17.75 -8.98 -20.69
CA GLU A 76 17.83 -8.76 -22.14
C GLU A 76 19.14 -8.08 -22.53
N LYS A 77 19.54 -7.05 -21.76
CA LYS A 77 20.81 -6.35 -21.94
C LYS A 77 22.01 -7.30 -21.78
N ARG A 78 22.00 -8.16 -20.77
CA ARG A 78 23.06 -9.16 -20.54
C ARG A 78 23.09 -10.23 -21.62
N PHE A 79 21.93 -10.68 -22.08
CA PHE A 79 21.78 -11.73 -23.08
C PHE A 79 22.31 -11.29 -24.45
N VAL A 80 22.00 -10.06 -24.88
CA VAL A 80 22.50 -9.49 -26.15
C VAL A 80 24.03 -9.37 -26.17
N GLN A 81 24.64 -9.07 -25.02
CA GLN A 81 26.09 -8.90 -24.89
C GLN A 81 26.84 -10.22 -24.65
N ALA A 82 26.13 -11.32 -24.40
CA ALA A 82 26.73 -12.60 -24.07
C ALA A 82 27.22 -13.36 -25.32
N PRO A 83 28.37 -14.06 -25.22
CA PRO A 83 28.80 -14.99 -26.26
C PRO A 83 27.78 -16.13 -26.40
N GLU A 84 27.71 -16.74 -27.59
CA GLU A 84 26.70 -17.74 -27.93
C GLU A 84 26.73 -18.96 -26.99
N GLU A 85 27.93 -19.36 -26.57
CA GLU A 85 28.18 -20.48 -25.65
C GLU A 85 27.52 -20.29 -24.27
N ASP A 86 27.40 -19.04 -23.79
CA ASP A 86 26.84 -18.73 -22.47
C ASP A 86 25.32 -18.51 -22.49
N ARG A 87 24.70 -18.41 -23.68
CA ARG A 87 23.30 -18.01 -23.82
C ARG A 87 22.33 -18.99 -23.19
N GLU A 88 22.58 -20.29 -23.32
CA GLU A 88 21.72 -21.32 -22.74
C GLU A 88 21.76 -21.28 -21.21
N ALA A 89 22.94 -21.14 -20.62
CA ALA A 89 23.11 -20.98 -19.18
C ALA A 89 22.43 -19.70 -18.66
N LEU A 90 22.51 -18.59 -19.41
CA LEU A 90 21.83 -17.34 -19.05
C LEU A 90 20.30 -17.46 -19.11
N LEU A 91 19.75 -18.18 -20.09
CA LEU A 91 18.31 -18.44 -20.18
C LEU A 91 17.81 -19.23 -18.97
N GLU A 92 18.53 -20.29 -18.58
CA GLU A 92 18.14 -21.07 -17.40
C GLU A 92 18.33 -20.28 -16.10
N GLN A 93 19.38 -19.46 -16.00
CA GLN A 93 19.54 -18.53 -14.89
C GLN A 93 18.36 -17.55 -14.81
N HIS A 94 17.93 -16.96 -15.93
CA HIS A 94 16.82 -16.03 -15.99
C HIS A 94 15.50 -16.69 -15.58
N LYS A 95 15.23 -17.88 -16.09
CA LYS A 95 14.05 -18.68 -15.73
C LYS A 95 14.03 -18.98 -14.23
N SER A 96 15.15 -19.45 -13.68
CA SER A 96 15.29 -19.72 -12.25
C SER A 96 15.07 -18.47 -11.38
N ARG A 97 15.66 -17.33 -11.75
CA ARG A 97 15.49 -16.05 -11.05
C ARG A 97 14.05 -15.54 -11.10
N THR A 98 13.40 -15.65 -12.26
CA THR A 98 12.00 -15.28 -12.43
C THR A 98 11.09 -16.14 -11.54
N LEU A 99 11.34 -17.46 -11.49
CA LEU A 99 10.60 -18.36 -10.59
C LEU A 99 10.84 -18.01 -9.12
N GLN A 100 12.08 -17.73 -8.70
CA GLN A 100 12.38 -17.30 -7.33
C GLN A 100 11.66 -15.99 -6.96
N LEU A 101 11.64 -15.03 -7.88
CA LEU A 101 10.95 -13.76 -7.70
C LEU A 101 9.45 -13.97 -7.52
N CYS A 102 8.83 -14.79 -8.39
CA CYS A 102 7.43 -15.18 -8.29
C CYS A 102 7.13 -15.88 -6.96
N ASN A 103 7.97 -16.83 -6.55
CA ASN A 103 7.78 -17.61 -5.32
C ASN A 103 7.87 -16.77 -4.04
N THR A 104 8.48 -15.59 -4.09
CA THR A 104 8.61 -14.73 -2.90
C THR A 104 7.26 -14.15 -2.44
N LEU A 105 6.28 -14.06 -3.33
CA LEU A 105 4.92 -13.61 -3.00
C LEU A 105 3.96 -14.77 -2.63
N ARG A 106 4.38 -16.03 -2.82
CA ARG A 106 3.52 -17.19 -2.60
C ARG A 106 3.31 -17.48 -1.12
N GLU A 107 2.12 -17.98 -0.80
CA GLU A 107 1.84 -18.62 0.46
C GLU A 107 2.58 -19.96 0.53
N LYS A 108 3.26 -20.25 1.65
CA LYS A 108 4.16 -21.42 1.75
C LYS A 108 3.46 -22.77 1.60
N GLU A 109 2.13 -22.81 1.78
CA GLU A 109 1.33 -24.03 1.81
C GLU A 109 0.54 -24.27 0.51
N TRP A 110 0.49 -23.29 -0.40
CA TRP A 110 -0.36 -23.36 -1.60
C TRP A 110 0.39 -22.84 -2.82
N ASP A 111 0.38 -23.62 -3.91
CA ASP A 111 1.23 -23.33 -5.07
C ASP A 111 0.80 -22.05 -5.83
N ASP A 112 -0.49 -21.69 -5.80
CA ASP A 112 -1.02 -20.55 -6.58
C ASP A 112 -1.55 -19.37 -5.74
N ARG A 113 -1.48 -19.44 -4.41
CA ARG A 113 -2.01 -18.36 -3.54
C ARG A 113 -0.92 -17.34 -3.22
N VAL A 114 -1.27 -16.06 -3.34
CA VAL A 114 -0.45 -14.96 -2.86
C VAL A 114 -0.77 -14.72 -1.38
N SER A 115 0.25 -14.55 -0.54
CA SER A 115 0.04 -14.20 0.86
C SER A 115 -0.36 -12.72 0.99
N ASP A 116 -1.60 -12.47 1.42
CA ASP A 116 -2.10 -11.13 1.71
C ASP A 116 -1.20 -10.40 2.73
N GLU A 117 -0.80 -11.09 3.79
CA GLU A 117 0.09 -10.53 4.81
C GLU A 117 1.42 -10.09 4.18
N GLN A 118 2.03 -10.93 3.34
CA GLN A 118 3.29 -10.63 2.68
C GLN A 118 3.15 -9.46 1.69
N CYS A 119 2.06 -9.43 0.91
CA CYS A 119 1.75 -8.36 -0.03
C CYS A 119 1.61 -7.01 0.71
N VAL A 120 0.78 -6.96 1.75
CA VAL A 120 0.57 -5.76 2.58
C VAL A 120 1.85 -5.35 3.29
N MET A 121 2.62 -6.32 3.79
CA MET A 121 3.91 -6.08 4.43
C MET A 121 4.87 -5.36 3.49
N ILE A 122 5.05 -5.88 2.27
CA ILE A 122 5.93 -5.28 1.25
C ILE A 122 5.43 -3.87 0.89
N MET A 123 4.13 -3.72 0.63
CA MET A 123 3.53 -2.45 0.19
C MET A 123 3.40 -1.41 1.30
N SER A 124 3.72 -1.74 2.55
CA SER A 124 3.71 -0.80 3.67
C SER A 124 4.79 0.29 3.58
N VAL A 125 5.74 0.19 2.64
CA VAL A 125 6.81 1.16 2.40
C VAL A 125 6.83 1.66 0.95
N ARG A 126 7.27 2.90 0.71
CA ARG A 126 7.35 3.53 -0.63
C ARG A 126 8.02 2.66 -1.68
N LYS A 127 9.21 2.11 -1.37
CA LYS A 127 9.98 1.28 -2.29
C LYS A 127 9.29 -0.04 -2.61
N GLY A 128 8.53 -0.59 -1.66
CA GLY A 128 7.75 -1.81 -1.84
C GLY A 128 6.54 -1.63 -2.76
N LYS A 129 5.83 -0.48 -2.69
CA LYS A 129 4.78 -0.13 -3.66
C LYS A 129 5.33 -0.07 -5.08
N ARG A 130 6.51 0.56 -5.27
CA ARG A 130 7.21 0.59 -6.56
C ARG A 130 7.70 -0.79 -7.01
N LEU A 131 8.17 -1.62 -6.08
CA LEU A 131 8.58 -2.99 -6.35
C LEU A 131 7.41 -3.80 -6.93
N ILE A 132 6.25 -3.80 -6.27
CA ILE A 132 5.06 -4.54 -6.74
C ILE A 132 4.60 -4.03 -8.13
N SER A 133 4.55 -2.72 -8.33
CA SER A 133 4.23 -2.13 -9.64
C SER A 133 5.15 -2.64 -10.76
N ARG A 134 6.47 -2.67 -10.53
CA ARG A 134 7.44 -3.18 -11.51
C ARG A 134 7.46 -4.70 -11.65
N LEU A 135 6.98 -5.42 -10.64
CA LEU A 135 6.98 -6.87 -10.59
C LEU A 135 5.80 -7.48 -11.37
N LEU A 136 4.63 -6.84 -11.31
CA LEU A 136 3.38 -7.33 -11.91
C LEU A 136 3.54 -7.84 -13.37
N PRO A 137 4.24 -7.15 -14.30
CA PRO A 137 4.41 -7.63 -15.67
C PRO A 137 5.22 -8.93 -15.82
N PHE A 138 5.98 -9.33 -14.80
CA PHE A 138 6.80 -10.55 -14.80
C PHE A 138 6.10 -11.73 -14.11
N LEU A 139 4.95 -11.50 -13.48
CA LEU A 139 4.20 -12.56 -12.80
C LEU A 139 3.37 -13.37 -13.80
N PRO A 140 3.24 -14.69 -13.62
CA PRO A 140 2.23 -15.47 -14.32
C PRO A 140 0.82 -14.89 -14.10
N SER A 141 -0.04 -14.97 -15.12
CA SER A 141 -1.38 -14.37 -15.08
C SER A 141 -2.20 -14.70 -13.83
N PRO A 142 -2.25 -15.96 -13.33
CA PRO A 142 -2.99 -16.27 -12.10
C PRO A 142 -2.41 -15.56 -10.87
N GLN A 143 -1.08 -15.46 -10.81
CA GLN A 143 -0.40 -14.81 -9.70
C GLN A 143 -0.55 -13.28 -9.75
N ALA A 144 -0.47 -12.67 -10.94
CA ALA A 144 -0.74 -11.25 -11.12
C ALA A 144 -2.17 -10.91 -10.67
N ALA A 145 -3.15 -11.71 -11.09
CA ALA A 145 -4.53 -11.57 -10.64
C ALA A 145 -4.65 -11.69 -9.12
N ALA A 146 -4.01 -12.70 -8.50
CA ALA A 146 -4.02 -12.87 -7.04
C ALA A 146 -3.40 -11.67 -6.30
N VAL A 147 -2.34 -11.04 -6.83
CA VAL A 147 -1.79 -9.79 -6.27
C VAL A 147 -2.81 -8.66 -6.35
N VAL A 148 -3.50 -8.49 -7.48
CA VAL A 148 -4.54 -7.45 -7.64
C VAL A 148 -5.73 -7.68 -6.70
N MET A 149 -6.13 -8.94 -6.49
CA MET A 149 -7.14 -9.33 -5.50
C MET A 149 -6.70 -8.95 -4.08
N ALA A 150 -5.47 -9.30 -3.70
CA ALA A 150 -4.90 -8.97 -2.39
C ALA A 150 -4.82 -7.46 -2.16
N ILE A 151 -4.43 -6.68 -3.18
CA ILE A 151 -4.42 -5.21 -3.14
C ILE A 151 -5.83 -4.67 -2.91
N SER A 152 -6.82 -5.18 -3.63
CA SER A 152 -8.21 -4.70 -3.58
C SER A 152 -8.83 -4.95 -2.21
N ARG A 153 -8.68 -6.19 -1.68
CA ARG A 153 -9.16 -6.57 -0.35
C ARG A 153 -8.52 -5.74 0.77
N ASN A 154 -7.24 -5.40 0.63
CA ASN A 154 -6.48 -4.67 1.66
C ASN A 154 -6.34 -3.16 1.37
N LEU A 155 -7.08 -2.63 0.39
CA LEU A 155 -6.90 -1.27 -0.10
C LEU A 155 -7.04 -0.20 1.00
N PRO A 156 -7.99 -0.27 1.95
CA PRO A 156 -8.08 0.73 3.03
C PRO A 156 -6.82 0.76 3.91
N ALA A 157 -6.22 -0.39 4.20
CA ALA A 157 -4.98 -0.47 4.97
C ALA A 157 -3.80 0.11 4.18
N LEU A 158 -3.69 -0.22 2.89
CA LEU A 158 -2.66 0.31 2.00
C LEU A 158 -2.79 1.82 1.82
N ALA A 159 -4.00 2.34 1.63
CA ALA A 159 -4.28 3.77 1.51
C ALA A 159 -3.84 4.55 2.76
N LYS A 160 -4.09 4.01 3.96
CA LYS A 160 -3.59 4.60 5.21
C LYS A 160 -2.06 4.67 5.25
N LYS A 161 -1.36 3.63 4.76
CA LYS A 161 0.11 3.59 4.66
C LYS A 161 0.66 4.47 3.53
N ASP A 162 -0.15 4.82 2.54
CA ASP A 162 0.24 5.67 1.42
C ASP A 162 -0.04 7.16 1.63
N LYS A 163 -0.68 7.55 2.74
CA LYS A 163 -1.09 8.95 2.99
C LYS A 163 0.06 9.96 2.81
N GLN A 164 1.27 9.62 3.23
CA GLN A 164 2.46 10.48 3.10
C GLN A 164 3.16 10.32 1.74
N ASP A 165 3.20 9.10 1.19
CA ASP A 165 3.96 8.81 -0.03
C ASP A 165 3.24 9.23 -1.31
N GLN A 166 1.91 9.01 -1.35
CA GLN A 166 1.05 9.22 -2.50
C GLN A 166 1.57 8.53 -3.78
N VAL A 167 1.97 7.26 -3.67
CA VAL A 167 2.57 6.49 -4.79
C VAL A 167 1.78 5.27 -5.21
N LEU A 168 0.63 4.96 -4.57
CA LEU A 168 -0.19 3.83 -5.02
C LEU A 168 -0.63 3.97 -6.48
N CYS A 169 -0.72 5.19 -7.02
CA CYS A 169 -1.01 5.45 -8.42
C CYS A 169 -0.04 4.80 -9.42
N TRP A 170 1.20 4.45 -9.01
CA TRP A 170 2.14 3.71 -9.86
C TRP A 170 1.68 2.30 -10.22
N LEU A 171 0.67 1.77 -9.51
CA LEU A 171 0.08 0.47 -9.82
C LEU A 171 -0.90 0.53 -10.99
N VAL A 172 -1.41 1.70 -11.37
CA VAL A 172 -2.49 1.79 -12.36
C VAL A 172 -2.10 1.21 -13.71
N GLU A 173 -0.93 1.59 -14.21
CA GLU A 173 -0.39 1.10 -15.49
C GLU A 173 -0.21 -0.43 -15.52
N PRO A 174 0.48 -1.07 -14.56
CA PRO A 174 0.63 -2.53 -14.57
C PRO A 174 -0.63 -3.30 -14.16
N VAL A 175 -1.59 -2.71 -13.45
CA VAL A 175 -2.84 -3.39 -13.05
C VAL A 175 -3.86 -3.43 -14.19
N ALA A 176 -3.91 -2.40 -15.04
CA ALA A 176 -4.84 -2.34 -16.16
C ALA A 176 -4.81 -3.60 -17.09
N PRO A 177 -3.65 -4.08 -17.59
CA PRO A 177 -3.61 -5.28 -18.42
C PRO A 177 -3.98 -6.55 -17.65
N VAL A 178 -3.73 -6.60 -16.33
CA VAL A 178 -4.16 -7.72 -15.49
C VAL A 178 -5.68 -7.78 -15.45
N ILE A 179 -6.36 -6.66 -15.22
CA ILE A 179 -7.83 -6.57 -15.25
C ILE A 179 -8.39 -7.01 -16.61
N GLN A 180 -7.79 -6.56 -17.71
CA GLN A 180 -8.22 -6.92 -19.08
C GLN A 180 -8.07 -8.41 -19.42
N SER A 181 -7.20 -9.12 -18.69
CA SER A 181 -6.98 -10.57 -18.85
C SER A 181 -7.92 -11.45 -18.01
N LEU A 182 -8.72 -10.86 -17.11
CA LEU A 182 -9.60 -11.62 -16.22
C LEU A 182 -10.76 -12.25 -16.99
N CYS A 183 -11.25 -13.39 -16.50
CA CYS A 183 -12.56 -13.90 -16.88
C CYS A 183 -13.68 -13.13 -16.15
N SER A 184 -14.92 -13.30 -16.62
CA SER A 184 -16.11 -12.67 -16.02
C SER A 184 -16.22 -12.94 -14.52
N SER A 185 -16.07 -14.19 -14.09
CA SER A 185 -16.15 -14.57 -12.67
C SER A 185 -15.06 -13.91 -11.83
N ALA A 186 -13.81 -13.88 -12.30
CA ALA A 186 -12.71 -13.24 -11.60
C ALA A 186 -12.87 -11.71 -11.53
N LEU A 187 -13.49 -11.09 -12.55
CA LEU A 187 -13.80 -9.66 -12.53
C LEU A 187 -14.91 -9.34 -11.51
N THR A 188 -15.95 -10.18 -11.42
CA THR A 188 -16.99 -10.09 -10.38
C THR A 188 -16.38 -10.24 -8.98
N ASP A 189 -15.53 -11.26 -8.80
CA ASP A 189 -14.83 -11.49 -7.52
C ASP A 189 -13.95 -10.28 -7.16
N LEU A 190 -13.23 -9.70 -8.11
CA LEU A 190 -12.42 -8.51 -7.90
C LEU A 190 -13.24 -7.29 -7.46
N LEU A 191 -14.39 -7.06 -8.11
CA LEU A 191 -15.30 -5.98 -7.70
C LEU A 191 -15.83 -6.20 -6.28
N GLN A 192 -16.15 -7.45 -5.93
CA GLN A 192 -16.58 -7.82 -4.58
C GLN A 192 -15.49 -7.57 -3.54
N GLU A 193 -14.26 -7.98 -3.80
CA GLU A 193 -13.12 -7.74 -2.89
C GLU A 193 -12.84 -6.25 -2.70
N LEU A 194 -13.00 -5.44 -3.75
CA LEU A 194 -12.82 -3.99 -3.66
C LEU A 194 -13.91 -3.34 -2.80
N GLN A 195 -15.16 -3.80 -2.90
CA GLN A 195 -16.27 -3.31 -2.07
C GLN A 195 -16.11 -3.74 -0.61
N GLY A 196 -15.57 -4.95 -0.37
CA GLY A 196 -15.26 -5.49 0.94
C GLY A 196 -16.46 -5.54 1.89
N SER A 197 -16.19 -5.38 3.19
CA SER A 197 -17.23 -5.24 4.21
C SER A 197 -17.83 -3.83 4.23
N GLU A 198 -18.91 -3.65 5.01
CA GLU A 198 -19.64 -2.39 5.12
C GLU A 198 -18.69 -1.18 5.34
N GLY A 199 -18.81 -0.17 4.48
CA GLY A 199 -18.02 1.06 4.54
C GLY A 199 -16.65 1.04 3.84
N GLN A 200 -16.18 -0.12 3.35
CA GLN A 200 -14.93 -0.18 2.60
C GLN A 200 -15.05 0.56 1.26
N LEU A 201 -16.14 0.37 0.49
CA LEU A 201 -16.34 1.10 -0.77
C LEU A 201 -16.26 2.63 -0.59
N ALA A 202 -16.86 3.19 0.46
CA ALA A 202 -16.72 4.61 0.77
C ALA A 202 -15.24 5.01 0.95
N SER A 203 -14.47 4.20 1.68
CA SER A 203 -13.01 4.41 1.86
C SER A 203 -12.24 4.34 0.54
N VAL A 204 -12.66 3.47 -0.40
CA VAL A 204 -12.12 3.40 -1.76
C VAL A 204 -12.39 4.69 -2.52
N LEU A 205 -13.61 5.23 -2.42
CA LEU A 205 -14.00 6.47 -3.10
C LEU A 205 -13.25 7.71 -2.59
N HIS A 206 -12.77 7.68 -1.36
CA HIS A 206 -11.89 8.72 -0.80
C HIS A 206 -10.43 8.63 -1.26
N ASN A 207 -10.05 7.58 -2.01
CA ASN A 207 -8.69 7.34 -2.45
C ASN A 207 -8.54 7.43 -3.98
N LYS A 208 -7.63 8.26 -4.46
CA LYS A 208 -7.37 8.47 -5.91
C LYS A 208 -7.08 7.18 -6.67
N PHE A 209 -6.21 6.32 -6.13
CA PHE A 209 -5.93 5.02 -6.73
C PHE A 209 -7.16 4.11 -6.66
N GLY A 210 -7.86 4.09 -5.53
CA GLY A 210 -9.09 3.33 -5.34
C GLY A 210 -10.20 3.66 -6.35
N VAL A 211 -10.50 4.94 -6.56
CA VAL A 211 -11.47 5.40 -7.57
C VAL A 211 -11.03 4.96 -8.97
N THR A 212 -9.75 5.14 -9.30
CA THR A 212 -9.22 4.75 -10.62
C THR A 212 -9.31 3.24 -10.83
N LEU A 213 -9.02 2.44 -9.80
CA LEU A 213 -9.13 0.98 -9.84
C LEU A 213 -10.58 0.53 -10.02
N LEU A 214 -11.52 1.11 -9.26
CA LEU A 214 -12.94 0.86 -9.43
C LEU A 214 -13.39 1.13 -10.87
N TYR A 215 -12.96 2.25 -11.45
CA TYR A 215 -13.34 2.62 -12.81
C TYR A 215 -12.76 1.69 -13.85
N LEU A 216 -11.53 1.20 -13.67
CA LEU A 216 -10.94 0.18 -14.54
C LEU A 216 -11.75 -1.12 -14.52
N ILE A 217 -12.17 -1.58 -13.35
CA ILE A 217 -12.99 -2.80 -13.19
C ILE A 217 -14.35 -2.66 -13.88
N LEU A 218 -15.04 -1.55 -13.64
CA LEU A 218 -16.35 -1.27 -14.24
C LEU A 218 -16.25 -1.11 -15.77
N SER A 219 -15.23 -0.39 -16.24
CA SER A 219 -14.95 -0.22 -17.66
C SER A 219 -14.72 -1.56 -18.36
N GLU A 220 -13.99 -2.46 -17.72
CA GLU A 220 -13.76 -3.80 -18.27
C GLU A 220 -15.06 -4.63 -18.29
N GLY A 221 -15.89 -4.51 -17.25
CA GLY A 221 -17.20 -5.14 -17.22
C GLY A 221 -18.10 -4.70 -18.37
N GLU A 222 -18.16 -3.39 -18.66
CA GLU A 222 -18.90 -2.86 -19.81
C GLU A 222 -18.33 -3.36 -21.14
N ARG A 223 -17.00 -3.42 -21.25
CA ARG A 223 -16.33 -3.95 -22.44
C ARG A 223 -16.76 -5.38 -22.68
N MET A 224 -16.71 -6.25 -21.67
CA MET A 224 -17.14 -7.65 -21.76
C MET A 224 -18.61 -7.80 -22.17
N GLN A 225 -19.51 -7.03 -21.53
CA GLN A 225 -20.95 -7.04 -21.86
C GLN A 225 -21.26 -6.55 -23.28
N SER A 226 -20.43 -5.66 -23.82
CA SER A 226 -20.62 -5.09 -25.15
C SER A 226 -19.96 -5.90 -26.26
N SER A 227 -18.83 -6.56 -25.98
CA SER A 227 -18.07 -7.30 -26.98
C SER A 227 -18.51 -8.75 -27.17
N ASP A 228 -19.06 -9.37 -26.12
CA ASP A 228 -19.39 -10.79 -26.13
C ASP A 228 -20.88 -11.00 -25.84
N SER A 229 -21.62 -11.43 -26.85
CA SER A 229 -23.05 -11.74 -26.73
C SER A 229 -23.34 -12.90 -25.76
N ASN A 230 -22.33 -13.73 -25.47
CA ASN A 230 -22.41 -14.84 -24.51
C ASN A 230 -21.78 -14.48 -23.15
N CYS A 231 -21.50 -13.20 -22.90
CA CYS A 231 -20.90 -12.77 -21.64
C CYS A 231 -21.81 -13.11 -20.45
N GLN A 232 -21.32 -13.98 -19.57
CA GLN A 232 -22.06 -14.45 -18.40
C GLN A 232 -22.27 -13.37 -17.32
N LEU A 233 -21.69 -12.17 -17.45
CA LEU A 233 -21.86 -11.09 -16.48
C LEU A 233 -23.32 -10.62 -16.38
N MET A 234 -24.09 -10.69 -17.47
CA MET A 234 -25.51 -10.29 -17.43
C MET A 234 -26.41 -11.33 -16.76
N ASP A 235 -26.00 -12.60 -16.79
CA ASP A 235 -26.69 -13.70 -16.10
C ASP A 235 -26.21 -13.85 -14.64
N ASP A 236 -25.08 -13.24 -14.29
CA ASP A 236 -24.53 -13.23 -12.94
C ASP A 236 -25.23 -12.18 -12.07
N ASN A 237 -26.14 -12.63 -11.22
CA ASN A 237 -26.83 -11.79 -10.24
C ASN A 237 -25.84 -11.05 -9.32
N ARG A 238 -24.67 -11.64 -9.01
CA ARG A 238 -23.67 -11.00 -8.15
C ARG A 238 -23.10 -9.75 -8.81
N TRP A 239 -22.73 -9.83 -10.09
CA TRP A 239 -22.22 -8.67 -10.82
C TRP A 239 -23.25 -7.53 -10.82
N THR A 240 -24.51 -7.86 -11.13
CA THR A 240 -25.60 -6.89 -11.14
C THR A 240 -25.80 -6.23 -9.78
N GLU A 241 -25.85 -7.00 -8.69
CA GLU A 241 -25.97 -6.48 -7.32
C GLU A 241 -24.79 -5.59 -6.93
N LEU A 242 -23.56 -5.99 -7.30
CA LEU A 242 -22.35 -5.21 -7.04
C LEU A 242 -22.36 -3.88 -7.79
N VAL A 243 -22.79 -3.84 -9.05
CA VAL A 243 -22.89 -2.57 -9.81
C VAL A 243 -24.02 -1.69 -9.25
N PHE A 244 -25.15 -2.27 -8.80
CA PHE A 244 -26.19 -1.53 -8.09
C PHE A 244 -25.69 -0.93 -6.76
N SER A 245 -24.87 -1.67 -6.02
CA SER A 245 -24.21 -1.17 -4.81
C SER A 245 -23.29 0.01 -5.12
N VAL A 246 -22.46 -0.11 -6.17
CA VAL A 246 -21.55 0.96 -6.61
C VAL A 246 -22.30 2.21 -7.04
N THR A 247 -23.33 2.08 -7.89
CA THR A 247 -24.12 3.22 -8.36
C THR A 247 -24.81 3.93 -7.21
N ARG A 248 -25.34 3.19 -6.23
CA ARG A 248 -25.94 3.76 -5.01
C ARG A 248 -24.94 4.55 -4.19
N GLU A 249 -23.74 3.99 -3.96
CA GLU A 249 -22.70 4.66 -3.18
C GLU A 249 -22.13 5.88 -3.93
N LEU A 250 -21.95 5.76 -5.24
CA LEU A 250 -21.57 6.88 -6.10
C LEU A 250 -22.64 7.97 -6.16
N LEU A 251 -23.92 7.68 -5.93
CA LEU A 251 -24.96 8.71 -5.82
C LEU A 251 -25.02 9.32 -4.42
N SER A 252 -24.75 8.53 -3.37
CA SER A 252 -24.85 8.97 -1.97
C SER A 252 -23.67 9.84 -1.52
N VAL A 253 -22.45 9.53 -1.96
CA VAL A 253 -21.25 10.22 -1.49
C VAL A 253 -21.26 11.71 -1.88
N PRO A 254 -20.86 12.69 -1.06
CA PRO A 254 -20.73 14.07 -1.51
C PRO A 254 -19.61 14.23 -2.58
N PRO A 255 -19.72 15.16 -3.55
CA PRO A 255 -18.65 15.41 -4.52
C PRO A 255 -17.31 15.79 -3.87
N SER A 256 -17.33 16.49 -2.73
CA SER A 256 -16.13 16.85 -1.95
C SER A 256 -15.42 15.65 -1.32
N SER A 257 -16.14 14.53 -1.15
CA SER A 257 -15.65 13.29 -0.57
C SER A 257 -15.09 12.33 -1.63
N LEU A 258 -15.51 12.48 -2.89
CA LEU A 258 -15.01 11.68 -4.00
C LEU A 258 -13.61 12.16 -4.42
N SER A 259 -12.63 11.26 -4.35
CA SER A 259 -11.28 11.56 -4.82
C SER A 259 -11.24 11.67 -6.35
N PRO A 260 -10.52 12.66 -6.93
CA PRO A 260 -10.42 12.74 -8.38
C PRO A 260 -9.62 11.54 -8.91
N PRO A 261 -10.15 10.80 -9.91
CA PRO A 261 -9.42 9.69 -10.53
C PRO A 261 -8.20 10.19 -11.31
N LEU A 262 -7.30 9.27 -11.71
CA LEU A 262 -6.25 9.61 -12.67
C LEU A 262 -6.82 9.85 -14.07
N PHE A 263 -7.86 9.10 -14.44
CA PHE A 263 -8.63 9.25 -15.67
C PHE A 263 -10.00 8.59 -15.48
N THR A 264 -10.95 8.98 -16.32
CA THR A 264 -12.30 8.43 -16.34
C THR A 264 -12.52 7.69 -17.66
N PRO A 265 -12.71 6.35 -17.66
CA PRO A 265 -13.01 5.61 -18.87
C PRO A 265 -14.32 6.09 -19.52
N PRO A 266 -14.34 6.32 -20.84
CA PRO A 266 -15.48 6.95 -21.51
C PRO A 266 -16.72 6.05 -21.60
N ASN A 267 -16.54 4.73 -21.47
CA ASN A 267 -17.62 3.74 -21.53
C ASN A 267 -18.38 3.58 -20.19
N LEU A 268 -17.96 4.22 -19.10
CA LEU A 268 -18.66 4.10 -17.81
C LEU A 268 -20.11 4.57 -17.88
N LEU A 269 -20.42 5.60 -18.68
CA LEU A 269 -21.78 6.07 -18.84
C LEU A 269 -22.67 5.01 -19.52
N SER A 270 -22.11 4.25 -20.47
CA SER A 270 -22.80 3.11 -21.11
C SER A 270 -23.15 2.05 -20.07
N LEU A 271 -22.21 1.70 -19.19
CA LEU A 271 -22.46 0.77 -18.10
C LEU A 271 -23.62 1.26 -17.22
N PHE A 272 -23.50 2.47 -16.66
CA PHE A 272 -24.49 2.97 -15.71
C PHE A 272 -25.88 3.09 -16.31
N SER A 273 -26.00 3.36 -17.62
CA SER A 273 -27.29 3.43 -18.31
C SER A 273 -28.09 2.12 -18.25
N ARG A 274 -27.44 0.98 -17.99
CA ARG A 274 -28.08 -0.32 -17.81
C ARG A 274 -28.68 -0.51 -16.41
N TYR A 275 -28.19 0.24 -15.41
CA TYR A 275 -28.50 0.02 -13.99
C TYR A 275 -29.22 1.20 -13.32
N VAL A 276 -29.27 2.38 -13.94
CA VAL A 276 -29.96 3.54 -13.35
C VAL A 276 -30.91 4.19 -14.36
N ASP A 277 -31.94 4.87 -13.84
CA ASP A 277 -32.80 5.73 -14.65
C ASP A 277 -32.05 6.95 -15.20
N ARG A 278 -32.66 7.62 -16.17
CA ARG A 278 -32.09 8.77 -16.86
C ARG A 278 -31.68 9.92 -15.92
N GLN A 279 -32.49 10.21 -14.90
CA GLN A 279 -32.20 11.31 -13.98
C GLN A 279 -30.95 11.01 -13.14
N ARG A 280 -30.84 9.79 -12.63
CA ARG A 280 -29.65 9.32 -11.91
C ARG A 280 -28.42 9.23 -12.80
N LEU A 281 -28.60 8.87 -14.08
CA LEU A 281 -27.52 8.82 -15.05
C LEU A 281 -26.92 10.21 -15.31
N GLU A 282 -27.76 11.24 -15.47
CA GLU A 282 -27.34 12.63 -15.63
C GLU A 282 -26.57 13.12 -14.38
N LEU A 283 -27.05 12.79 -13.17
CA LEU A 283 -26.32 13.10 -11.92
C LEU A 283 -24.95 12.43 -11.85
N LEU A 284 -24.82 11.17 -12.26
CA LEU A 284 -23.55 10.47 -12.31
C LEU A 284 -22.62 11.09 -13.37
N GLN A 285 -23.15 11.43 -14.55
CA GLN A 285 -22.36 12.05 -15.61
C GLN A 285 -21.70 13.35 -15.14
N ASP A 286 -22.48 14.25 -14.54
CA ASP A 286 -22.00 15.53 -14.02
C ASP A 286 -20.97 15.34 -12.91
N LYS A 287 -21.27 14.44 -11.97
CA LYS A 287 -20.42 14.20 -10.80
C LYS A 287 -19.09 13.56 -11.17
N LEU A 288 -19.09 12.62 -12.11
CA LEU A 288 -17.91 11.89 -12.53
C LEU A 288 -17.15 12.60 -13.66
N GLN A 289 -17.68 13.73 -14.14
CA GLN A 289 -17.14 14.52 -15.25
C GLN A 289 -16.88 13.64 -16.49
N ILE A 290 -17.79 12.70 -16.76
CA ILE A 290 -17.68 11.83 -17.94
C ILE A 290 -18.03 12.67 -19.15
N THR A 291 -17.03 13.05 -19.95
CA THR A 291 -17.25 13.64 -21.26
C THR A 291 -18.05 12.68 -22.10
N SER A 292 -19.27 13.07 -22.49
CA SER A 292 -20.01 12.37 -23.53
C SER A 292 -19.18 12.40 -24.80
N LEU A 293 -18.64 11.26 -25.23
CA LEU A 293 -18.21 11.13 -26.62
C LEU A 293 -19.48 11.36 -27.45
N SER A 294 -19.48 12.46 -28.20
CA SER A 294 -20.47 12.69 -29.25
C SER A 294 -20.48 11.46 -30.15
N ARG A 295 -21.64 10.80 -30.23
CA ARG A 295 -21.89 9.72 -31.19
C ARG A 295 -21.56 10.16 -32.60
#